data_AF-A0AAU7V6W0-F1
#
_entry.id   AF-A0AAU7V6W0-F1
#
_cell.length_a   1.000
_cell.length_b   1.000
_cell.length_c   1.000
_cell.angle_alpha   90.00
_cell.angle_beta   90.00
_cell.angle_gamma   90.00
#
_symmetry.space_group_name_H-M   'P 1'
#
loop_
_entity.id
_entity.type
_entity.pdbx_description
1 polymer ?
#
loop_
_entity_poly.entity_id
_entity_poly.type
_entity_poly.pdbx_seq_one_letter_code
_entity_poly.pdbx_strand_id
1 'polypeptide(L)'
;MQTNQLDNCIIKGDEIDSAFDRQAAIKTVRRIMRQRCSNSRPWRYRVGLQLAGLVLAVVTVGGCTSVAGPESAGVEQSGQSEPVSEPVSEPTKEAGANASRSLTAVSEVVKDRKKWILPTDPYFDLRTFDYQIEHDLWEVRDCMKDAGFDYRVHIDNTRPAPETEQPTGNGRQLFDEEIAAKYGYQLAPDPRMINPVQPDEDVPGYQEKWDECYGQSVVERHKVPEPTQVERDLQKGYQALFRYSGVPQLDEAAARWRECMAPLGIVDLPASPWIPGARPPESLVEAWNWGSGEPASADQIRVAVFDAKCRESSGWFDELYDYEWQIADSFVKAHQKDLDAMKRGRDARVAELNEFIVAHKSGEQ
;
A
#
# COMPACT_ATOMS: atom_id res chain seq x y z
N MET A 1 5.80 -19.34 42.54
CA MET A 1 4.45 -19.94 42.51
C MET A 1 3.48 -18.78 42.68
N GLN A 2 2.73 -18.29 41.69
CA GLN A 2 2.08 -18.91 40.53
C GLN A 2 2.48 -18.24 39.20
N THR A 3 2.33 -19.03 38.15
CA THR A 3 2.72 -18.83 36.75
C THR A 3 1.62 -18.19 35.90
N ASN A 4 2.05 -17.32 34.99
CA ASN A 4 1.62 -17.08 33.60
C ASN A 4 0.15 -17.35 33.20
N GLN A 5 -0.51 -16.28 32.77
CA GLN A 5 -1.73 -16.33 31.95
C GLN A 5 -1.62 -15.31 30.78
N LEU A 6 -0.50 -15.38 30.04
CA LEU A 6 -0.22 -14.56 28.84
C LEU A 6 0.04 -15.42 27.58
N ASP A 7 -0.63 -16.57 27.48
CA ASP A 7 -0.42 -17.53 26.36
C ASP A 7 -1.53 -17.54 25.29
N ASN A 8 -2.35 -16.49 25.16
CA ASN A 8 -3.48 -16.50 24.20
C ASN A 8 -3.38 -15.55 23.00
N CYS A 9 -2.17 -15.23 22.52
CA CYS A 9 -1.97 -14.53 21.24
C CYS A 9 -0.79 -15.08 20.42
N ILE A 10 -0.64 -16.41 20.34
CA ILE A 10 0.20 -17.05 19.31
C ILE A 10 -0.71 -17.98 18.53
N ILE A 11 -1.20 -17.52 17.37
CA ILE A 11 -1.80 -18.41 16.38
C ILE A 11 -0.64 -19.19 15.76
N LYS A 12 -0.53 -20.48 16.07
CA LYS A 12 0.38 -21.41 15.38
C LYS A 12 -0.10 -21.56 13.94
N GLY A 13 0.84 -21.53 13.01
CA GLY A 13 0.61 -21.44 11.55
C GLY A 13 -0.09 -22.61 10.86
N ASP A 14 -0.69 -23.55 11.60
CA ASP A 14 -1.31 -24.76 11.04
C ASP A 14 -2.84 -24.81 11.21
N GLU A 15 -3.49 -23.72 11.64
CA GLU A 15 -4.96 -23.61 11.79
C GLU A 15 -5.61 -22.53 10.89
N ILE A 16 -4.99 -22.18 9.76
CA ILE A 16 -5.55 -21.25 8.76
C ILE A 16 -6.30 -21.99 7.64
N ASP A 17 -6.98 -23.10 7.95
CA ASP A 17 -7.71 -23.88 6.93
C ASP A 17 -9.20 -24.13 7.23
N SER A 18 -9.80 -23.47 8.25
CA SER A 18 -11.24 -23.66 8.51
C SER A 18 -12.08 -22.42 8.86
N ALA A 19 -11.52 -21.21 8.86
CA ALA A 19 -12.29 -20.01 9.19
C ALA A 19 -12.86 -19.28 7.96
N PHE A 20 -13.67 -19.98 7.15
CA PHE A 20 -14.55 -19.34 6.16
C PHE A 20 -16.04 -19.47 6.53
N ASP A 21 -16.35 -19.45 7.83
CA ASP A 21 -17.71 -19.15 8.30
C ASP A 21 -17.84 -17.62 8.50
N ARG A 22 -18.23 -16.93 7.42
CA ARG A 22 -18.38 -15.46 7.36
C ARG A 22 -19.30 -14.91 8.47
N GLN A 23 -20.25 -15.69 8.99
CA GLN A 23 -21.14 -15.22 10.06
C GLN A 23 -20.46 -15.15 11.44
N ALA A 24 -19.47 -16.00 11.70
CA ALA A 24 -18.69 -15.98 12.94
C ALA A 24 -17.71 -14.79 12.96
N ALA A 25 -17.12 -14.46 11.81
CA ALA A 25 -16.26 -13.29 11.63
C ALA A 25 -17.02 -11.97 11.86
N ILE A 26 -18.22 -11.84 11.31
CA ILE A 26 -19.09 -10.65 11.50
C ILE A 26 -19.48 -10.46 12.97
N LYS A 27 -19.80 -11.54 13.69
CA LYS A 27 -20.08 -11.47 15.15
C LYS A 27 -18.86 -11.06 15.98
N THR A 28 -17.68 -11.48 15.56
CA THR A 28 -16.41 -11.18 16.27
C THR A 28 -15.99 -9.73 16.06
N VAL A 29 -16.11 -9.21 14.83
CA VAL A 29 -15.87 -7.80 14.51
C VAL A 29 -16.85 -6.89 15.25
N ARG A 30 -18.15 -7.24 15.29
CA ARG A 30 -19.16 -6.49 16.08
C ARG A 30 -18.87 -6.47 17.58
N ARG A 31 -18.26 -7.51 18.14
CA ARG A 31 -17.85 -7.58 19.56
C ARG A 31 -16.65 -6.68 19.84
N ILE A 32 -15.66 -6.68 18.94
CA ILE A 32 -14.44 -5.85 19.06
C ILE A 32 -14.78 -4.36 18.91
N MET A 33 -15.69 -4.00 17.99
CA MET A 33 -16.12 -2.60 17.82
C MET A 33 -16.93 -2.08 19.03
N ARG A 34 -17.80 -2.90 19.65
CA ARG A 34 -18.49 -2.50 20.89
C ARG A 34 -17.56 -2.27 22.08
N GLN A 35 -16.44 -3.00 22.16
CA GLN A 35 -15.45 -2.79 23.22
C GLN A 35 -14.63 -1.51 23.03
N ARG A 36 -14.37 -1.08 21.78
CA ARG A 36 -13.67 0.18 21.50
C ARG A 36 -14.50 1.43 21.77
N CYS A 37 -15.81 1.41 21.52
CA CYS A 37 -16.68 2.57 21.76
C CYS A 37 -17.10 2.77 23.23
N SER A 38 -16.80 1.82 24.13
CA SER A 38 -17.11 1.97 25.57
C SER A 38 -15.98 2.63 26.38
N ASN A 39 -14.78 2.80 25.81
CA ASN A 39 -13.60 3.29 26.55
C ASN A 39 -13.23 4.75 26.27
N SER A 40 -14.00 5.48 25.46
CA SER A 40 -13.83 6.93 25.26
C SER A 40 -14.80 7.72 26.15
N ARG A 41 -14.46 7.87 27.44
CA ARG A 41 -14.94 8.99 28.28
C ARG A 41 -13.75 9.70 28.92
N PRO A 42 -13.80 11.04 29.06
CA PRO A 42 -12.62 11.87 29.29
C PRO A 42 -12.13 11.76 30.73
N TRP A 43 -10.84 11.47 30.89
CA TRP A 43 -10.15 11.40 32.17
C TRP A 43 -9.93 12.82 32.72
N ARG A 44 -10.55 13.13 33.87
CA ARG A 44 -10.25 14.33 34.68
C ARG A 44 -9.06 14.04 35.59
N TYR A 45 -8.07 14.93 35.56
CA TYR A 45 -6.94 15.00 36.48
C TYR A 45 -7.34 14.84 37.97
N ARG A 46 -6.65 13.94 38.68
CA ARG A 46 -6.34 14.11 40.10
C ARG A 46 -4.92 13.64 40.41
N VAL A 47 -4.14 14.60 40.90
CA VAL A 47 -2.82 14.46 41.53
C VAL A 47 -2.93 13.60 42.79
N GLY A 48 -1.97 12.71 43.02
CA GLY A 48 -1.85 11.91 44.24
C GLY A 48 -0.49 11.21 44.36
N LEU A 49 0.29 11.66 45.32
CA LEU A 49 1.68 11.32 45.68
C LEU A 49 1.83 9.94 46.35
N GLN A 50 3.06 9.37 46.30
CA GLN A 50 3.78 8.46 47.26
C GLN A 50 4.43 7.25 46.55
N LEU A 51 5.77 7.17 46.38
CA LEU A 51 6.91 6.88 47.31
C LEU A 51 7.02 5.43 47.80
N ALA A 52 8.07 4.73 47.33
CA ALA A 52 8.98 3.76 48.03
C ALA A 52 9.71 2.91 46.94
N GLY A 53 11.05 2.91 46.80
CA GLY A 53 12.03 2.09 47.57
C GLY A 53 11.98 0.61 47.09
N LEU A 54 13.02 -0.11 46.66
CA LEU A 54 14.44 -0.18 47.05
C LEU A 54 15.18 -1.15 46.08
N VAL A 55 16.46 -0.85 45.75
CA VAL A 55 17.69 -1.70 45.77
C VAL A 55 17.74 -3.00 44.91
N LEU A 56 18.58 -3.10 43.85
CA LEU A 56 20.05 -3.34 43.73
C LEU A 56 20.48 -4.82 43.80
N ALA A 57 21.04 -5.35 42.70
CA ALA A 57 22.09 -6.38 42.72
C ALA A 57 22.85 -6.44 41.38
N VAL A 58 24.15 -6.21 41.48
CA VAL A 58 25.21 -6.30 40.46
C VAL A 58 25.76 -7.73 40.43
N VAL A 59 26.05 -8.29 39.25
CA VAL A 59 27.21 -9.19 39.04
C VAL A 59 27.76 -8.99 37.62
N THR A 60 29.02 -8.56 37.56
CA THR A 60 29.94 -8.53 36.41
C THR A 60 30.67 -9.86 36.23
N VAL A 61 31.25 -10.07 35.04
CA VAL A 61 32.53 -10.75 34.67
C VAL A 61 32.33 -11.31 33.25
N GLY A 62 33.18 -11.17 32.24
CA GLY A 62 34.53 -10.61 32.13
C GLY A 62 35.27 -11.31 30.97
N GLY A 63 36.10 -10.54 30.25
CA GLY A 63 37.21 -11.02 29.39
C GLY A 63 36.89 -11.41 27.94
N CYS A 64 37.80 -11.33 26.96
CA CYS A 64 38.95 -10.50 26.64
C CYS A 64 39.57 -11.11 25.36
N THR A 65 40.07 -10.27 24.43
CA THR A 65 41.23 -10.50 23.53
C THR A 65 41.17 -11.66 22.49
N SER A 66 41.70 -11.61 21.27
CA SER A 66 42.54 -10.65 20.53
C SER A 66 42.88 -11.23 19.13
N VAL A 67 43.07 -10.34 18.15
CA VAL A 67 44.22 -10.25 17.22
C VAL A 67 44.34 -11.14 15.96
N ALA A 68 44.78 -10.43 14.90
CA ALA A 68 45.61 -10.80 13.74
C ALA A 68 44.94 -11.11 12.38
N GLY A 69 45.06 -10.14 11.45
CA GLY A 69 45.44 -10.41 10.05
C GLY A 69 46.92 -10.82 9.95
N PRO A 70 47.54 -10.98 8.77
CA PRO A 70 47.54 -9.95 7.71
C PRO A 70 47.60 -10.48 6.25
N GLU A 71 47.65 -9.51 5.30
CA GLU A 71 48.39 -9.51 4.01
C GLU A 71 48.05 -10.57 2.93
N SER A 72 48.12 -10.33 1.61
CA SER A 72 48.56 -9.22 0.76
C SER A 72 48.25 -9.56 -0.71
N ALA A 73 48.40 -8.56 -1.60
CA ALA A 73 48.60 -8.60 -3.06
C ALA A 73 47.40 -9.07 -3.92
N GLY A 74 46.90 -8.34 -4.92
CA GLY A 74 47.54 -7.40 -5.84
C GLY A 74 47.69 -8.07 -7.20
N VAL A 75 47.03 -7.54 -8.25
CA VAL A 75 47.48 -7.52 -9.66
C VAL A 75 46.43 -6.75 -10.50
N GLU A 76 46.92 -5.71 -11.17
CA GLU A 76 46.30 -4.99 -12.29
C GLU A 76 46.14 -5.90 -13.52
N GLN A 77 45.07 -5.70 -14.31
CA GLN A 77 45.28 -5.48 -15.75
C GLN A 77 44.10 -4.76 -16.43
N SER A 78 44.50 -3.72 -17.15
CA SER A 78 43.76 -2.87 -18.08
C SER A 78 43.32 -3.63 -19.34
N GLY A 79 42.21 -3.21 -19.94
CA GLY A 79 41.73 -3.69 -21.24
C GLY A 79 40.60 -2.82 -21.78
N GLN A 80 40.96 -1.87 -22.64
CA GLN A 80 40.16 -0.79 -23.21
C GLN A 80 39.62 -1.19 -24.59
N SER A 81 38.32 -0.95 -24.89
CA SER A 81 37.82 -0.68 -26.25
C SER A 81 36.33 -0.26 -26.25
N GLU A 82 36.08 1.00 -26.60
CA GLU A 82 34.83 1.57 -27.15
C GLU A 82 34.98 1.72 -28.70
N PRO A 83 34.04 2.32 -29.47
CA PRO A 83 32.59 2.12 -29.58
C PRO A 83 32.15 1.97 -31.07
N VAL A 84 30.88 1.66 -31.37
CA VAL A 84 30.31 1.82 -32.72
C VAL A 84 28.91 2.46 -32.66
N SER A 85 28.71 3.40 -33.58
CA SER A 85 27.70 4.45 -33.65
C SER A 85 26.37 4.05 -34.33
N GLU A 86 25.35 4.89 -34.11
CA GLU A 86 23.94 4.89 -34.57
C GLU A 86 23.73 4.91 -36.12
N PRO A 87 22.46 4.91 -36.60
CA PRO A 87 21.84 6.23 -36.87
C PRO A 87 20.33 6.38 -36.56
N VAL A 88 20.00 7.63 -36.26
CA VAL A 88 18.70 8.30 -36.09
C VAL A 88 17.82 8.29 -37.35
N SER A 89 16.49 8.20 -37.20
CA SER A 89 15.53 8.77 -38.18
C SER A 89 14.18 9.16 -37.54
N GLU A 90 13.85 10.45 -37.63
CA GLU A 90 12.51 11.08 -37.61
C GLU A 90 12.51 12.12 -38.76
N PRO A 91 11.43 12.82 -39.19
CA PRO A 91 10.07 12.99 -38.61
C PRO A 91 8.90 12.98 -39.63
N THR A 92 7.62 13.03 -39.19
CA THR A 92 6.60 13.97 -39.76
C THR A 92 5.32 14.11 -38.91
N LYS A 93 4.81 15.36 -38.83
CA LYS A 93 3.53 15.80 -38.23
C LYS A 93 2.35 15.60 -39.20
N GLU A 94 1.17 15.24 -38.69
CA GLU A 94 -0.11 15.94 -38.94
C GLU A 94 -1.27 15.42 -38.05
N ALA A 95 -2.37 16.15 -38.07
CA ALA A 95 -3.26 16.46 -36.95
C ALA A 95 -4.46 15.52 -36.69
N GLY A 96 -4.89 15.52 -35.42
CA GLY A 96 -6.29 15.55 -34.93
C GLY A 96 -7.31 14.54 -35.45
N ALA A 97 -7.67 13.56 -34.62
CA ALA A 97 -9.04 13.02 -34.53
C ALA A 97 -9.21 12.11 -33.30
N ASN A 98 -10.20 12.43 -32.46
CA ASN A 98 -10.92 11.58 -31.49
C ASN A 98 -10.21 10.33 -30.94
N ALA A 99 -9.71 10.44 -29.70
CA ALA A 99 -9.37 9.29 -28.87
C ALA A 99 -10.65 8.62 -28.33
N SER A 100 -11.40 7.96 -29.20
CA SER A 100 -12.13 6.76 -28.80
C SER A 100 -11.07 5.70 -28.58
N ARG A 101 -10.77 5.36 -27.31
CA ARG A 101 -9.68 4.44 -26.97
C ARG A 101 -10.03 3.04 -27.48
N SER A 102 -9.60 2.79 -28.71
CA SER A 102 -9.81 1.56 -29.47
C SER A 102 -9.16 0.39 -28.73
N LEU A 103 -9.96 -0.65 -28.51
CA LEU A 103 -9.55 -1.97 -28.06
C LEU A 103 -8.50 -2.53 -29.04
N THR A 104 -7.23 -2.30 -28.74
CA THR A 104 -6.11 -2.81 -29.53
C THR A 104 -5.12 -3.48 -28.59
N ALA A 105 -4.54 -4.58 -29.08
CA ALA A 105 -3.59 -5.51 -28.47
C ALA A 105 -2.73 -4.96 -27.33
N VAL A 106 -2.43 -5.84 -26.36
CA VAL A 106 -1.48 -5.64 -25.24
C VAL A 106 -0.33 -4.76 -25.71
N SER A 107 -0.38 -3.47 -25.39
CA SER A 107 0.78 -2.61 -25.51
C SER A 107 1.83 -3.25 -24.63
N GLU A 108 2.98 -3.60 -25.21
CA GLU A 108 4.14 -4.06 -24.45
C GLU A 108 4.33 -3.11 -23.27
N VAL A 109 4.19 -3.63 -22.05
CA VAL A 109 4.30 -2.83 -20.84
C VAL A 109 5.72 -2.26 -20.83
N VAL A 110 5.84 -0.94 -20.86
CA VAL A 110 7.14 -0.28 -20.91
C VAL A 110 7.70 -0.20 -19.49
N LYS A 111 8.94 -0.68 -19.34
CA LYS A 111 9.68 -0.61 -18.08
C LYS A 111 9.89 0.85 -17.68
N ASP A 112 9.35 1.24 -16.52
CA ASP A 112 9.44 2.58 -15.95
C ASP A 112 9.54 2.48 -14.42
N ARG A 113 10.77 2.54 -13.91
CA ARG A 113 11.10 2.48 -12.47
C ARG A 113 10.48 3.65 -11.70
N LYS A 114 10.45 4.85 -12.29
CA LYS A 114 9.98 6.07 -11.61
C LYS A 114 8.50 5.97 -11.27
N LYS A 115 7.72 5.34 -12.14
CA LYS A 115 6.30 5.06 -11.92
C LYS A 115 6.04 3.65 -11.38
N TRP A 116 7.10 2.90 -11.14
CA TRP A 116 7.07 1.52 -10.68
C TRP A 116 6.18 0.58 -11.50
N ILE A 117 6.17 0.78 -12.83
CA ILE A 117 5.30 -0.01 -13.72
C ILE A 117 5.84 -1.44 -13.83
N LEU A 118 4.96 -2.43 -13.64
CA LEU A 118 5.29 -3.85 -13.76
C LEU A 118 4.47 -4.54 -14.87
N PRO A 119 4.98 -5.62 -15.49
CA PRO A 119 4.26 -6.40 -16.50
C PRO A 119 2.89 -6.91 -16.05
N THR A 120 2.72 -7.11 -14.73
CA THR A 120 1.47 -7.55 -14.11
C THR A 120 0.41 -6.46 -14.01
N ASP A 121 0.78 -5.18 -14.10
CA ASP A 121 -0.13 -4.06 -13.82
C ASP A 121 -1.41 -4.05 -14.67
N PRO A 122 -1.39 -4.38 -15.98
CA PRO A 122 -2.64 -4.46 -16.76
C PRO A 122 -3.59 -5.57 -16.30
N TYR A 123 -3.12 -6.50 -15.45
CA TYR A 123 -3.82 -7.71 -15.05
C TYR A 123 -4.08 -7.82 -13.55
N PHE A 124 -3.61 -6.92 -12.71
CA PHE A 124 -3.91 -6.94 -11.27
C PHE A 124 -4.43 -5.57 -10.88
N ASP A 125 -5.71 -5.40 -11.18
CA ASP A 125 -6.38 -4.11 -11.21
C ASP A 125 -7.32 -3.94 -10.01
N LEU A 126 -7.01 -3.00 -9.11
CA LEU A 126 -7.95 -2.56 -8.07
C LEU A 126 -9.06 -1.68 -8.64
N ARG A 127 -8.94 -1.15 -9.87
CA ARG A 127 -9.94 -0.27 -10.49
C ARG A 127 -11.31 -0.93 -10.59
N THR A 128 -11.41 -2.24 -10.85
CA THR A 128 -12.73 -2.91 -10.83
C THR A 128 -13.35 -2.83 -9.44
N PHE A 129 -12.55 -2.99 -8.39
CA PHE A 129 -12.99 -2.85 -7.00
C PHE A 129 -13.33 -1.39 -6.66
N ASP A 130 -12.53 -0.42 -7.09
CA ASP A 130 -12.76 1.00 -6.86
C ASP A 130 -14.06 1.48 -7.53
N TYR A 131 -14.26 1.15 -8.81
CA TYR A 131 -15.49 1.48 -9.53
C TYR A 131 -16.70 0.76 -8.94
N GLN A 132 -16.52 -0.44 -8.39
CA GLN A 132 -17.59 -1.13 -7.68
C GLN A 132 -17.95 -0.37 -6.40
N ILE A 133 -16.97 0.04 -5.58
CA ILE A 133 -17.22 0.86 -4.39
C ILE A 133 -17.98 2.13 -4.76
N GLU A 134 -17.53 2.86 -5.78
CA GLU A 134 -18.20 4.10 -6.17
C GLU A 134 -19.65 3.84 -6.62
N HIS A 135 -19.88 2.83 -7.45
CA HIS A 135 -21.23 2.41 -7.84
C HIS A 135 -22.12 2.16 -6.61
N ASP A 136 -21.64 1.37 -5.65
CA ASP A 136 -22.39 1.09 -4.42
C ASP A 136 -22.69 2.37 -3.62
N LEU A 137 -21.76 3.32 -3.56
CA LEU A 137 -21.99 4.59 -2.87
C LEU A 137 -23.05 5.45 -3.57
N TRP A 138 -23.15 5.38 -4.90
CA TRP A 138 -24.24 6.00 -5.67
C TRP A 138 -25.60 5.34 -5.38
N GLU A 139 -25.67 4.01 -5.25
CA GLU A 139 -26.89 3.33 -4.83
C GLU A 139 -27.29 3.69 -3.39
N VAL A 140 -26.31 3.78 -2.48
CA VAL A 140 -26.52 4.22 -1.10
C VAL A 140 -27.06 5.65 -1.05
N ARG A 141 -26.55 6.54 -1.90
CA ARG A 141 -27.06 7.92 -2.00
C ARG A 141 -28.55 7.94 -2.25
N ASP A 142 -29.02 7.16 -3.21
CA ASP A 142 -30.44 7.16 -3.58
C ASP A 142 -31.31 6.65 -2.42
N CYS A 143 -30.89 5.57 -1.76
CA CYS A 143 -31.55 5.05 -0.57
C CYS A 143 -31.57 6.03 0.62
N MET A 144 -30.44 6.70 0.89
CA MET A 144 -30.32 7.69 1.97
C MET A 144 -31.17 8.93 1.69
N LYS A 145 -31.21 9.37 0.44
CA LYS A 145 -32.05 10.49 -0.01
C LYS A 145 -33.53 10.18 0.15
N ASP A 146 -33.96 8.97 -0.21
CA ASP A 146 -35.34 8.51 0.00
C ASP A 146 -35.70 8.42 1.50
N ALA A 147 -34.71 8.19 2.36
CA ALA A 147 -34.86 8.21 3.80
C ALA A 147 -34.81 9.63 4.42
N GLY A 148 -34.57 10.66 3.61
CA GLY A 148 -34.56 12.06 4.02
C GLY A 148 -33.22 12.58 4.53
N PHE A 149 -32.11 11.87 4.31
CA PHE A 149 -30.76 12.30 4.67
C PHE A 149 -30.03 12.94 3.46
N ASP A 150 -29.25 14.00 3.70
CA ASP A 150 -28.27 14.57 2.75
C ASP A 150 -27.00 13.72 2.76
N TYR A 151 -27.03 12.62 2.01
CA TYR A 151 -25.85 11.80 1.72
C TYR A 151 -25.17 12.26 0.44
N ARG A 152 -23.84 12.43 0.49
CA ARG A 152 -23.04 12.80 -0.67
C ARG A 152 -22.02 11.73 -0.99
N VAL A 153 -21.99 11.28 -2.24
CA VAL A 153 -20.92 10.38 -2.68
C VAL A 153 -19.58 11.08 -2.51
N HIS A 154 -18.67 10.43 -1.79
CA HIS A 154 -17.42 11.04 -1.36
C HIS A 154 -16.22 10.69 -2.24
N ILE A 155 -16.38 9.78 -3.21
CA ILE A 155 -15.32 9.32 -4.09
C ILE A 155 -15.68 9.53 -5.57
N ASP A 156 -14.67 9.82 -6.38
CA ASP A 156 -14.76 9.97 -7.84
C ASP A 156 -13.53 9.32 -8.49
N ASN A 157 -13.66 8.07 -8.92
CA ASN A 157 -12.58 7.29 -9.54
C ASN A 157 -12.29 7.69 -10.99
N THR A 158 -12.96 8.72 -11.51
CA THR A 158 -12.59 9.34 -12.79
C THR A 158 -11.46 10.36 -12.61
N ARG A 159 -11.16 10.76 -11.37
CA ARG A 159 -10.06 11.65 -11.04
C ARG A 159 -8.72 10.90 -11.00
N PRO A 160 -7.59 11.60 -11.20
CA PRO A 160 -6.27 10.98 -11.10
C PRO A 160 -6.01 10.37 -9.72
N ALA A 161 -5.22 9.29 -9.69
CA ALA A 161 -4.67 8.72 -8.47
C ALA A 161 -3.79 9.75 -7.71
N PRO A 162 -3.63 9.62 -6.38
CA PRO A 162 -2.73 10.45 -5.60
C PRO A 162 -1.28 10.33 -6.09
N GLU A 163 -0.50 11.39 -5.93
CA GLU A 163 0.91 11.46 -6.40
C GLU A 163 1.81 10.40 -5.78
N THR A 164 1.47 9.90 -4.60
CA THR A 164 2.18 8.81 -3.90
C THR A 164 1.73 7.43 -4.32
N GLU A 165 0.83 7.28 -5.30
CA GLU A 165 0.33 5.98 -5.77
C GLU A 165 0.73 5.75 -7.22
N GLN A 166 1.08 4.50 -7.57
CA GLN A 166 1.43 4.21 -8.94
C GLN A 166 0.22 4.42 -9.89
N PRO A 167 0.44 4.89 -11.13
CA PRO A 167 -0.66 5.34 -11.99
C PRO A 167 -1.65 4.26 -12.42
N THR A 168 -1.25 2.99 -12.38
CA THR A 168 -2.10 1.85 -12.76
C THR A 168 -2.98 1.36 -11.61
N GLY A 169 -2.85 1.94 -10.41
CA GLY A 169 -3.78 1.70 -9.31
C GLY A 169 -3.70 0.31 -8.68
N ASN A 170 -2.54 -0.35 -8.72
CA ASN A 170 -2.35 -1.64 -8.03
C ASN A 170 -2.13 -1.48 -6.51
N GLY A 171 -2.25 -0.25 -5.98
CA GLY A 171 -2.06 0.09 -4.58
C GLY A 171 -0.61 0.25 -4.14
N ARG A 172 0.37 0.14 -5.04
CA ARG A 172 1.77 0.40 -4.70
C ARG A 172 2.02 1.88 -4.52
N GLN A 173 2.74 2.19 -3.44
CA GLN A 173 3.13 3.55 -3.12
C GLN A 173 4.47 3.92 -3.76
N LEU A 174 4.51 5.07 -4.40
CA LEU A 174 5.71 5.67 -4.96
C LEU A 174 6.47 6.43 -3.87
N PHE A 175 7.80 6.33 -3.92
CA PHE A 175 8.68 7.02 -2.99
C PHE A 175 10.02 7.29 -3.64
N ASP A 176 10.34 8.58 -3.77
CA ASP A 176 11.61 9.10 -4.25
C ASP A 176 11.91 10.42 -3.51
N GLU A 177 13.00 11.10 -3.89
CA GLU A 177 13.38 12.36 -3.24
C GLU A 177 12.31 13.45 -3.40
N GLU A 178 11.63 13.54 -4.54
CA GLU A 178 10.63 14.58 -4.83
C GLU A 178 9.37 14.36 -4.00
N ILE A 179 8.86 13.13 -3.99
CA ILE A 179 7.72 12.72 -3.17
C ILE A 179 8.04 12.88 -1.69
N ALA A 180 9.22 12.42 -1.25
CA ALA A 180 9.64 12.52 0.15
C ALA A 180 9.77 13.99 0.60
N ALA A 181 10.24 14.87 -0.27
CA ALA A 181 10.33 16.30 0.04
C ALA A 181 8.94 16.95 0.22
N LYS A 182 7.92 16.45 -0.48
CA LYS A 182 6.56 17.00 -0.44
C LYS A 182 5.69 16.42 0.68
N TYR A 183 5.80 15.12 0.93
CA TYR A 183 4.89 14.39 1.81
C TYR A 183 5.59 13.63 2.96
N GLY A 184 6.92 13.64 3.01
CA GLY A 184 7.65 12.78 3.93
C GLY A 184 7.34 11.30 3.65
N TYR A 185 6.87 10.59 4.67
CA TYR A 185 6.36 9.21 4.52
C TYR A 185 4.83 9.13 4.46
N GLN A 186 4.13 10.27 4.45
CA GLN A 186 2.68 10.30 4.37
C GLN A 186 2.21 10.13 2.92
N LEU A 187 0.94 9.75 2.76
CA LEU A 187 0.30 9.71 1.45
C LEU A 187 -0.05 11.12 0.99
N ALA A 188 0.04 11.34 -0.32
CA ALA A 188 -0.53 12.53 -0.92
C ALA A 188 -2.05 12.55 -0.67
N PRO A 189 -2.66 13.73 -0.48
CA PRO A 189 -4.11 13.85 -0.50
C PRO A 189 -4.69 13.20 -1.75
N ASP A 190 -5.71 12.37 -1.57
CA ASP A 190 -6.33 11.64 -2.68
C ASP A 190 -7.28 12.56 -3.47
N PRO A 191 -6.98 12.91 -4.73
CA PRO A 191 -7.84 13.76 -5.54
C PRO A 191 -9.23 13.16 -5.79
N ARG A 192 -9.36 11.83 -5.70
CA ARG A 192 -10.62 11.09 -5.84
C ARG A 192 -11.58 11.38 -4.69
N MET A 193 -11.11 11.85 -3.53
CA MET A 193 -11.96 12.18 -2.38
C MET A 193 -12.60 13.56 -2.56
N ILE A 194 -13.86 13.61 -2.99
CA ILE A 194 -14.56 14.85 -3.38
C ILE A 194 -15.45 15.45 -2.30
N ASN A 195 -16.01 14.63 -1.40
CA ASN A 195 -16.89 15.06 -0.31
C ASN A 195 -16.51 14.34 1.00
N PRO A 196 -15.36 14.68 1.61
CA PRO A 196 -14.83 13.94 2.77
C PRO A 196 -15.66 14.10 4.05
N VAL A 197 -16.65 14.99 4.07
CA VAL A 197 -17.54 15.23 5.22
C VAL A 197 -18.98 15.00 4.79
N GLN A 198 -19.71 14.15 5.53
CA GLN A 198 -21.12 13.88 5.30
C GLN A 198 -21.99 14.85 6.12
N PRO A 199 -22.90 15.61 5.48
CA PRO A 199 -23.69 16.65 6.16
C PRO A 199 -24.50 16.16 7.37
N ASP A 200 -25.11 14.98 7.24
CA ASP A 200 -26.05 14.44 8.22
C ASP A 200 -25.46 13.34 9.11
N GLU A 201 -24.14 13.15 9.12
CA GLU A 201 -23.48 12.04 9.83
C GLU A 201 -23.83 11.98 11.32
N ASP A 202 -23.96 13.15 11.95
CA ASP A 202 -24.30 13.30 13.37
C ASP A 202 -25.81 13.25 13.66
N VAL A 203 -26.66 13.15 12.63
CA VAL A 203 -28.12 13.10 12.79
C VAL A 203 -28.53 11.71 13.33
N PRO A 204 -29.39 11.63 14.36
CA PRO A 204 -29.85 10.36 14.89
C PRO A 204 -30.48 9.46 13.81
N GLY A 205 -30.06 8.20 13.78
CA GLY A 205 -30.54 7.21 12.81
C GLY A 205 -29.79 7.20 11.48
N TYR A 206 -28.92 8.18 11.21
CA TYR A 206 -28.12 8.23 9.98
C TYR A 206 -27.29 6.96 9.79
N GLN A 207 -26.47 6.58 10.77
CA GLN A 207 -25.58 5.42 10.66
C GLN A 207 -26.35 4.10 10.48
N GLU A 208 -27.45 3.92 11.21
CA GLU A 208 -28.28 2.72 11.09
C GLU A 208 -28.88 2.62 9.68
N LYS A 209 -29.35 3.75 9.15
CA LYS A 209 -29.91 3.79 7.79
C LYS A 209 -28.84 3.61 6.73
N TRP A 210 -27.66 4.19 6.92
CA TRP A 210 -26.52 4.00 6.04
C TRP A 210 -26.10 2.53 5.99
N ASP A 211 -26.00 1.85 7.14
CA ASP A 211 -25.71 0.42 7.21
C ASP A 211 -26.77 -0.43 6.48
N GLU A 212 -28.05 -0.05 6.57
CA GLU A 212 -29.14 -0.69 5.84
C GLU A 212 -28.99 -0.50 4.32
N CYS A 213 -28.81 0.74 3.87
CA CYS A 213 -28.65 1.08 2.46
C CYS A 213 -27.42 0.41 1.85
N TYR A 214 -26.28 0.46 2.56
CA TYR A 214 -25.04 -0.20 2.13
C TYR A 214 -25.18 -1.72 2.13
N GLY A 215 -25.91 -2.28 3.10
CA GLY A 215 -26.24 -3.70 3.11
C GLY A 215 -27.03 -4.13 1.87
N GLN A 216 -27.97 -3.30 1.40
CA GLN A 216 -28.76 -3.56 0.19
C GLN A 216 -27.90 -3.48 -1.07
N SER A 217 -27.08 -2.43 -1.23
CA SER A 217 -26.16 -2.31 -2.38
C SER A 217 -25.19 -3.51 -2.45
N VAL A 218 -24.67 -3.94 -1.30
CA VAL A 218 -23.80 -5.11 -1.20
C VAL A 218 -24.53 -6.42 -1.57
N VAL A 219 -25.81 -6.59 -1.24
CA VAL A 219 -26.59 -7.76 -1.68
C VAL A 219 -26.72 -7.79 -3.20
N GLU A 220 -26.96 -6.63 -3.82
CA GLU A 220 -26.98 -6.49 -5.27
C GLU A 220 -25.59 -6.77 -5.88
N ARG A 221 -24.50 -6.31 -5.23
CA ARG A 221 -23.12 -6.63 -5.58
C ARG A 221 -22.82 -8.13 -5.55
N HIS A 222 -23.41 -8.90 -4.64
CA HIS A 222 -23.19 -10.35 -4.57
C HIS A 222 -23.88 -11.14 -5.70
N LYS A 223 -24.57 -10.47 -6.64
CA LYS A 223 -24.95 -11.07 -7.93
C LYS A 223 -23.74 -11.20 -8.88
N VAL A 224 -22.61 -10.56 -8.58
CA VAL A 224 -21.35 -10.73 -9.30
C VAL A 224 -20.85 -12.18 -9.09
N PRO A 225 -20.52 -12.91 -10.17
CA PRO A 225 -19.97 -14.25 -10.05
C PRO A 225 -18.74 -14.28 -9.14
N GLU A 226 -18.70 -15.25 -8.23
CA GLU A 226 -17.49 -15.54 -7.45
C GLU A 226 -16.31 -15.82 -8.39
N PRO A 227 -15.08 -15.39 -8.05
CA PRO A 227 -13.91 -15.68 -8.85
C PRO A 227 -13.80 -17.19 -9.11
N THR A 228 -13.37 -17.57 -10.30
CA THR A 228 -13.03 -18.93 -10.64
C THR A 228 -11.82 -19.41 -9.83
N GLN A 229 -11.60 -20.72 -9.78
CA GLN A 229 -10.42 -21.27 -9.11
C GLN A 229 -9.12 -20.77 -9.75
N VAL A 230 -9.08 -20.66 -11.08
CA VAL A 230 -7.95 -20.13 -11.84
C VAL A 230 -7.64 -18.69 -11.40
N GLU A 231 -8.66 -17.84 -11.30
CA GLU A 231 -8.48 -16.45 -10.84
C GLU A 231 -7.96 -16.38 -9.40
N ARG A 232 -8.46 -17.23 -8.50
CA ARG A 232 -7.93 -17.33 -7.13
C ARG A 232 -6.46 -17.77 -7.10
N ASP A 233 -6.10 -18.75 -7.91
CA ASP A 233 -4.73 -19.27 -7.95
C ASP A 233 -3.75 -18.24 -8.55
N LEU A 234 -4.16 -17.51 -9.57
CA LEU A 234 -3.39 -16.39 -10.13
C LEU A 234 -3.22 -15.26 -9.12
N GLN A 235 -4.26 -14.91 -8.36
CA GLN A 235 -4.18 -13.90 -7.30
C GLN A 235 -3.22 -14.33 -6.19
N LYS A 236 -3.27 -15.60 -5.76
CA LYS A 236 -2.32 -16.14 -4.78
C LYS A 236 -0.89 -16.14 -5.31
N GLY A 237 -0.70 -16.53 -6.57
CA GLY A 237 0.58 -16.49 -7.26
C GLY A 237 1.17 -15.08 -7.25
N TYR A 238 0.39 -14.08 -7.65
CA TYR A 238 0.79 -12.66 -7.64
C TYR A 238 1.20 -12.18 -6.25
N GLN A 239 0.41 -12.46 -5.20
CA GLN A 239 0.76 -12.07 -3.83
C GLN A 239 2.05 -12.73 -3.32
N ALA A 240 2.39 -13.92 -3.82
CA ALA A 240 3.62 -14.60 -3.45
C ALA A 240 4.87 -14.00 -4.12
N LEU A 241 4.73 -13.30 -5.25
CA LEU A 241 5.86 -12.69 -5.98
C LEU A 241 6.60 -11.67 -5.12
N PHE A 242 5.87 -10.87 -4.35
CA PHE A 242 6.43 -9.72 -3.62
C PHE A 242 6.93 -10.06 -2.22
N ARG A 243 7.42 -11.29 -2.05
CA ARG A 243 8.11 -11.75 -0.84
C ARG A 243 9.61 -11.74 -1.09
N TYR A 244 10.27 -10.68 -0.66
CA TYR A 244 11.69 -10.42 -0.98
C TYR A 244 12.70 -11.02 0.00
N SER A 245 12.24 -11.76 1.01
CA SER A 245 13.12 -12.31 2.05
C SER A 245 14.10 -13.34 1.46
N GLY A 246 15.40 -13.11 1.69
CA GLY A 246 16.46 -14.03 1.26
C GLY A 246 16.90 -13.87 -0.20
N VAL A 247 16.63 -12.71 -0.81
CA VAL A 247 17.19 -12.33 -2.12
C VAL A 247 18.55 -11.64 -1.87
N PRO A 248 19.70 -12.28 -2.22
CA PRO A 248 21.01 -11.79 -1.80
C PRO A 248 21.33 -10.36 -2.24
N GLN A 249 20.96 -9.99 -3.48
CA GLN A 249 21.18 -8.65 -4.02
C GLN A 249 20.43 -7.57 -3.21
N LEU A 250 19.22 -7.89 -2.74
CA LEU A 250 18.43 -7.00 -1.89
C LEU A 250 19.02 -6.92 -0.48
N ASP A 251 19.49 -8.03 0.08
CA ASP A 251 20.16 -8.03 1.39
C ASP A 251 21.44 -7.16 1.37
N GLU A 252 22.21 -7.22 0.29
CA GLU A 252 23.40 -6.36 0.10
C GLU A 252 23.03 -4.88 -0.07
N ALA A 253 22.01 -4.57 -0.87
CA ALA A 253 21.54 -3.19 -1.04
C ALA A 253 20.93 -2.62 0.25
N ALA A 254 20.26 -3.45 1.04
CA ALA A 254 19.74 -3.11 2.36
C ALA A 254 20.88 -2.81 3.36
N ALA A 255 21.96 -3.58 3.34
CA ALA A 255 23.13 -3.31 4.17
C ALA A 255 23.76 -1.94 3.85
N ARG A 256 23.97 -1.64 2.56
CA ARG A 256 24.46 -0.33 2.10
C ARG A 256 23.53 0.82 2.48
N TRP A 257 22.21 0.61 2.33
CA TRP A 257 21.21 1.58 2.77
C TRP A 257 21.31 1.85 4.27
N ARG A 258 21.47 0.80 5.08
CA ARG A 258 21.58 0.93 6.54
C ARG A 258 22.82 1.70 6.96
N GLU A 259 23.95 1.46 6.29
CA GLU A 259 25.18 2.26 6.48
C GLU A 259 24.95 3.73 6.14
N CYS A 260 24.27 4.01 5.03
CA CYS A 260 23.91 5.37 4.64
C CYS A 260 22.99 6.04 5.67
N MET A 261 22.00 5.32 6.21
CA MET A 261 21.04 5.81 7.21
C MET A 261 21.61 5.99 8.62
N ALA A 262 22.75 5.36 8.93
CA ALA A 262 23.35 5.36 10.26
C ALA A 262 23.54 6.76 10.90
N PRO A 263 23.93 7.83 10.16
CA PRO A 263 24.10 9.17 10.72
C PRO A 263 22.83 9.78 11.32
N LEU A 264 21.64 9.29 10.96
CA LEU A 264 20.38 9.77 11.54
C LEU A 264 20.16 9.29 12.99
N GLY A 265 20.92 8.29 13.46
CA GLY A 265 20.85 7.84 14.85
C GLY A 265 19.52 7.21 15.26
N ILE A 266 18.74 6.67 14.30
CA ILE A 266 17.48 5.96 14.57
C ILE A 266 17.80 4.68 15.36
N VAL A 267 17.33 4.61 16.60
CA VAL A 267 17.73 3.56 17.57
C VAL A 267 17.29 2.15 17.16
N ASP A 268 16.16 2.06 16.47
CA ASP A 268 15.53 0.83 15.99
C ASP A 268 15.50 0.77 14.46
N LEU A 269 16.56 1.30 13.82
CA LEU A 269 16.71 1.24 12.37
C LEU A 269 16.65 -0.22 11.87
N PRO A 270 15.70 -0.56 10.97
CA PRO A 270 15.48 -1.94 10.54
C PRO A 270 16.63 -2.47 9.67
N ALA A 271 16.60 -3.79 9.39
CA ALA A 271 17.59 -4.43 8.53
C ALA A 271 17.44 -4.06 7.06
N SER A 272 16.23 -3.71 6.63
CA SER A 272 15.91 -3.27 5.28
C SER A 272 15.01 -2.04 5.31
N PRO A 273 14.95 -1.26 4.21
CA PRO A 273 14.10 -0.08 4.15
C PRO A 273 12.63 -0.42 4.40
N TRP A 274 11.95 0.34 5.27
CA TRP A 274 10.52 0.13 5.53
C TRP A 274 9.64 0.63 4.39
N ILE A 275 8.38 0.21 4.35
CA ILE A 275 7.43 0.59 3.31
C ILE A 275 6.93 2.02 3.60
N PRO A 276 7.01 2.96 2.63
CA PRO A 276 6.36 4.27 2.72
C PRO A 276 4.86 4.14 3.05
N GLY A 277 4.27 5.12 3.73
CA GLY A 277 2.87 5.10 4.17
C GLY A 277 2.49 4.00 5.18
N ALA A 278 3.35 3.01 5.42
CA ALA A 278 3.21 2.05 6.50
C ALA A 278 3.78 2.61 7.81
N ARG A 279 3.52 1.91 8.92
CA ARG A 279 4.02 2.30 10.24
C ARG A 279 5.57 2.37 10.22
N PRO A 280 6.18 3.50 10.59
CA PRO A 280 7.64 3.64 10.67
C PRO A 280 8.21 2.87 11.87
N PRO A 281 9.56 2.84 12.05
CA PRO A 281 10.18 2.37 13.28
C PRO A 281 9.53 2.99 14.53
N GLU A 282 9.44 2.23 15.61
CA GLU A 282 8.67 2.60 16.81
C GLU A 282 9.21 3.87 17.46
N SER A 283 10.53 4.08 17.42
CA SER A 283 11.15 5.32 17.93
C SER A 283 10.67 6.59 17.22
N LEU A 284 10.16 6.46 15.99
CA LEU A 284 9.68 7.58 15.17
C LEU A 284 8.17 7.77 15.26
N VAL A 285 7.42 6.76 15.72
CA VAL A 285 5.95 6.82 15.81
C VAL A 285 5.50 7.96 16.72
N GLU A 286 6.03 8.01 17.95
CA GLU A 286 5.70 9.08 18.90
C GLU A 286 6.30 10.41 18.47
N ALA A 287 7.57 10.40 18.02
CA ALA A 287 8.29 11.61 17.63
C ALA A 287 7.60 12.38 16.49
N TRP A 288 6.92 11.66 15.59
CA TRP A 288 6.21 12.26 14.45
C TRP A 288 4.70 12.36 14.65
N ASN A 289 4.17 12.01 15.82
CA ASN A 289 2.73 11.91 16.05
C ASN A 289 2.03 11.09 14.94
N TRP A 290 2.64 9.94 14.60
CA TRP A 290 2.27 9.16 13.42
C TRP A 290 0.82 8.69 13.46
N GLY A 291 0.08 8.92 12.38
CA GLY A 291 -1.32 8.51 12.24
C GLY A 291 -2.34 9.50 12.83
N SER A 292 -1.90 10.69 13.26
CA SER A 292 -2.78 11.77 13.71
C SER A 292 -3.63 12.41 12.60
N GLY A 293 -3.24 12.22 11.34
CA GLY A 293 -3.83 12.91 10.18
C GLY A 293 -3.26 14.32 9.94
N GLU A 294 -2.31 14.77 10.78
CA GLU A 294 -1.60 16.03 10.58
C GLU A 294 -0.57 15.91 9.44
N PRO A 295 -0.30 16.99 8.68
CA PRO A 295 0.76 17.00 7.66
C PRO A 295 2.13 16.62 8.22
N ALA A 296 3.00 16.13 7.34
CA ALA A 296 4.33 15.68 7.73
C ALA A 296 5.13 16.78 8.43
N SER A 297 5.73 16.45 9.57
CA SER A 297 6.59 17.38 10.30
C SER A 297 7.88 17.64 9.51
N ALA A 298 8.54 18.78 9.78
CA ALA A 298 9.83 19.09 9.17
C ALA A 298 10.90 18.02 9.46
N ASP A 299 10.81 17.36 10.62
CA ASP A 299 11.68 16.26 11.01
C ASP A 299 11.44 15.03 10.13
N GLN A 300 10.17 14.65 9.96
CA GLN A 300 9.75 13.54 9.11
C GLN A 300 10.18 13.76 7.66
N ILE A 301 9.96 14.95 7.10
CA ILE A 301 10.37 15.29 5.72
C ILE A 301 11.89 15.19 5.58
N ARG A 302 12.66 15.72 6.55
CA ARG A 302 14.13 15.64 6.53
C ARG A 302 14.61 14.18 6.52
N VAL A 303 14.04 13.32 7.35
CA VAL A 303 14.39 11.90 7.42
C VAL A 303 13.97 11.17 6.14
N ALA A 304 12.76 11.43 5.63
CA ALA A 304 12.27 10.81 4.40
C ALA A 304 13.13 11.15 3.18
N VAL A 305 13.52 12.42 3.03
CA VAL A 305 14.41 12.86 1.94
C VAL A 305 15.78 12.20 2.05
N PHE A 306 16.31 12.08 3.27
CA PHE A 306 17.59 11.39 3.51
C PHE A 306 17.49 9.89 3.17
N ASP A 307 16.40 9.23 3.58
CA ASP A 307 16.12 7.84 3.25
C ASP A 307 15.97 7.62 1.74
N ALA A 308 15.21 8.47 1.04
CA ALA A 308 15.07 8.38 -0.41
C ALA A 308 16.43 8.44 -1.12
N LYS A 309 17.32 9.33 -0.69
CA LYS A 309 18.71 9.40 -1.18
C LYS A 309 19.51 8.15 -0.84
N CYS A 310 19.36 7.61 0.37
CA CYS A 310 20.03 6.38 0.76
C CYS A 310 19.55 5.17 -0.05
N ARG A 311 18.26 5.08 -0.38
CA ARG A 311 17.72 4.00 -1.22
C ARG A 311 18.18 4.09 -2.66
N GLU A 312 18.30 5.30 -3.20
CA GLU A 312 18.85 5.51 -4.54
C GLU A 312 20.36 5.16 -4.55
N SER A 313 21.14 5.75 -3.64
CA SER A 313 22.60 5.56 -3.61
C SER A 313 23.06 4.17 -3.18
N SER A 314 22.24 3.42 -2.44
CA SER A 314 22.53 2.01 -2.10
C SER A 314 22.23 1.04 -3.24
N GLY A 315 21.53 1.49 -4.29
CA GLY A 315 20.99 0.65 -5.35
C GLY A 315 19.73 -0.12 -4.95
N TRP A 316 19.13 0.17 -3.78
CA TRP A 316 17.94 -0.55 -3.29
C TRP A 316 16.78 -0.48 -4.28
N PHE A 317 16.49 0.71 -4.83
CA PHE A 317 15.39 0.85 -5.78
C PHE A 317 15.62 0.09 -7.08
N ASP A 318 16.85 0.09 -7.59
CA ASP A 318 17.19 -0.62 -8.83
C ASP A 318 17.08 -2.13 -8.66
N GLU A 319 17.72 -2.68 -7.62
CA GLU A 319 17.70 -4.12 -7.35
C GLU A 319 16.27 -4.61 -7.08
N LEU A 320 15.48 -3.85 -6.32
CA LEU A 320 14.09 -4.23 -6.02
C LEU A 320 13.22 -4.18 -7.27
N TYR A 321 13.34 -3.11 -8.07
CA TYR A 321 12.54 -2.98 -9.28
C TYR A 321 12.90 -4.03 -10.33
N ASP A 322 14.19 -4.33 -10.52
CA ASP A 322 14.64 -5.33 -11.47
C ASP A 322 14.19 -6.74 -11.06
N TYR A 323 14.29 -7.07 -9.77
CA TYR A 323 13.76 -8.32 -9.22
C TYR A 323 12.25 -8.44 -9.46
N GLU A 324 11.48 -7.42 -9.07
CA GLU A 324 10.03 -7.39 -9.25
C GLU A 324 9.61 -7.46 -10.71
N TRP A 325 10.33 -6.77 -11.59
CA TRP A 325 10.09 -6.82 -13.02
C TRP A 325 10.30 -8.24 -13.55
N GLN A 326 11.42 -8.89 -13.20
CA GLN A 326 11.75 -10.22 -13.69
C GLN A 326 10.71 -11.27 -13.27
N ILE A 327 10.29 -11.25 -12.01
CA ILE A 327 9.30 -12.19 -11.51
C ILE A 327 7.91 -11.92 -12.12
N ALA A 328 7.53 -10.65 -12.28
CA ALA A 328 6.26 -10.26 -12.89
C ALA A 328 6.23 -10.64 -14.38
N ASP A 329 7.31 -10.38 -15.12
CA ASP A 329 7.46 -10.76 -16.54
C ASP A 329 7.35 -12.28 -16.71
N SER A 330 8.07 -13.04 -15.87
CA SER A 330 8.03 -14.51 -15.89
C SER A 330 6.62 -15.03 -15.59
N PHE A 331 5.94 -14.45 -14.61
CA PHE A 331 4.57 -14.80 -14.26
C PHE A 331 3.59 -14.51 -15.41
N VAL A 332 3.68 -13.32 -16.02
CA VAL A 332 2.82 -12.95 -17.15
C VAL A 332 3.03 -13.89 -18.33
N LYS A 333 4.28 -14.21 -18.69
CA LYS A 333 4.59 -15.17 -19.76
C LYS A 333 4.03 -16.56 -19.48
N ALA A 334 4.09 -17.03 -18.23
CA ALA A 334 3.57 -18.34 -17.84
C ALA A 334 2.03 -18.41 -17.85
N HIS A 335 1.34 -17.29 -17.64
CA HIS A 335 -0.12 -17.24 -17.44
C HIS A 335 -0.87 -16.37 -18.45
N GLN A 336 -0.22 -15.96 -19.54
CA GLN A 336 -0.68 -14.93 -20.47
C GLN A 336 -2.15 -15.11 -20.90
N LYS A 337 -2.52 -16.32 -21.32
CA LYS A 337 -3.86 -16.61 -21.83
C LYS A 337 -4.95 -16.38 -20.77
N ASP A 338 -4.69 -16.81 -19.53
CA ASP A 338 -5.65 -16.70 -18.44
C ASP A 338 -5.75 -15.24 -17.98
N LEU A 339 -4.60 -14.55 -17.89
CA LEU A 339 -4.53 -13.12 -17.58
C LEU A 339 -5.27 -12.26 -18.61
N ASP A 340 -5.13 -12.56 -19.91
CA ASP A 340 -5.86 -11.88 -20.97
C ASP A 340 -7.38 -12.07 -20.87
N ALA A 341 -7.83 -13.27 -20.50
CA ALA A 341 -9.25 -13.54 -20.28
C ALA A 341 -9.79 -12.74 -19.08
N MET A 342 -9.06 -12.75 -17.95
CA MET A 342 -9.41 -11.97 -16.77
C MET A 342 -9.44 -10.46 -17.05
N LYS A 343 -8.47 -9.96 -17.82
CA LYS A 343 -8.41 -8.55 -18.19
C LYS A 343 -9.66 -8.13 -18.97
N ARG A 344 -10.05 -8.89 -20.00
CA ARG A 344 -11.25 -8.58 -20.79
C ARG A 344 -12.52 -8.54 -19.93
N GLY A 345 -12.68 -9.50 -19.01
CA GLY A 345 -13.83 -9.53 -18.10
C GLY A 345 -13.89 -8.30 -17.19
N ARG A 346 -12.76 -7.91 -16.59
CA ARG A 346 -12.68 -6.72 -15.75
C ARG A 346 -12.86 -5.42 -16.51
N ASP A 347 -12.27 -5.28 -17.69
CA ASP A 347 -12.46 -4.09 -18.53
C ASP A 347 -13.93 -3.90 -18.88
N ALA A 348 -14.64 -4.98 -19.23
CA ALA A 348 -16.08 -4.94 -19.48
C ALA A 348 -16.88 -4.54 -18.23
N ARG A 349 -16.53 -5.09 -17.05
CA ARG A 349 -17.19 -4.72 -15.79
C ARG A 349 -16.95 -3.26 -15.40
N VAL A 350 -15.73 -2.76 -15.54
CA VAL A 350 -15.42 -1.34 -15.30
C VAL A 350 -16.21 -0.44 -16.23
N ALA A 351 -16.36 -0.81 -17.50
CA ALA A 351 -17.17 -0.04 -18.45
C ALA A 351 -18.64 0.03 -18.02
N GLU A 352 -19.24 -1.10 -17.64
CA GLU A 352 -20.62 -1.18 -17.14
C GLU A 352 -20.84 -0.31 -15.89
N LEU A 353 -19.95 -0.44 -14.89
CA LEU A 353 -20.00 0.35 -13.65
C LEU A 353 -19.87 1.85 -13.94
N ASN A 354 -18.96 2.22 -14.84
CA ASN A 354 -18.73 3.60 -15.21
C ASN A 354 -19.94 4.21 -15.93
N GLU A 355 -20.64 3.47 -16.79
CA GLU A 355 -21.87 3.94 -17.43
C GLU A 355 -22.94 4.30 -16.39
N PHE A 356 -23.12 3.47 -15.36
CA PHE A 356 -24.01 3.75 -14.24
C PHE A 356 -23.58 5.02 -13.48
N ILE A 357 -22.31 5.10 -13.09
CA ILE A 357 -21.75 6.23 -12.33
C ILE A 357 -21.93 7.55 -13.09
N VAL A 358 -21.61 7.58 -14.38
CA VAL A 358 -21.73 8.79 -15.22
C VAL A 358 -23.19 9.22 -15.35
N ALA A 359 -24.13 8.27 -15.49
CA ALA A 359 -25.55 8.58 -15.51
C ALA A 359 -26.04 9.22 -14.21
N HIS A 360 -25.59 8.72 -13.05
CA HIS A 360 -25.98 9.24 -11.74
C HIS A 360 -25.35 10.59 -11.40
N LYS A 361 -24.11 10.85 -11.86
CA LYS A 361 -23.45 12.17 -11.79
C LYS A 361 -24.14 13.22 -12.64
N SER A 362 -24.56 12.85 -13.86
CA SER A 362 -25.16 13.81 -14.81
C SER A 362 -26.55 14.28 -14.38
N GLY A 363 -27.27 13.48 -13.58
CA GLY A 363 -28.55 13.86 -13.00
C GLY A 363 -28.48 14.83 -11.81
N GLU A 364 -27.27 15.24 -11.38
CA GLU A 364 -27.07 16.22 -10.31
C GLU A 364 -27.00 17.68 -10.79
N GLN A 365 -26.87 17.91 -12.10
CA GLN A 365 -26.91 19.23 -12.74
C GLN A 365 -28.34 19.61 -13.12
#